data_AF-A0A7S2EZT8-F1
#
_entry.id   AF-A0A7S2EZT8-F1
#
_cell.length_a   1.000
_cell.length_b   1.000
_cell.length_c   1.000
_cell.angle_alpha   90.00
_cell.angle_beta   90.00
_cell.angle_gamma   90.00
#
_symmetry.space_group_name_H-M   'P 1'
#
loop_
_entity.id
_entity.type
_entity.pdbx_description
1 polymer ?
#
loop_
_entity_poly.entity_id
_entity_poly.type
_entity_poly.pdbx_seq_one_letter_code
_entity_poly.pdbx_strand_id
1 'polypeptide(L)'
;KAYCDKELAETRTKKGEKTAEIEKLSTKIDQLSAGSTSLAEEVAELQKELSQLAKSQAEMAKIRQEEHALYEQQKPDMEDGIKGVKLALKTLREYYAKSDGAAHSAESGGGAGIIGLLQVVESDFSKGLAELLASEEASQSTFEKQSKENEISTASKEQDVKYKSKEAVALDKAVAELISDRESKQAELDAVLDYSKGIRAACVHTPMSYEERQGR
;
A
#
# COMPACT_ATOMS: atom_id res chain seq x y z
N LYS A 1 -19.34 43.65 52.65
CA LYS A 1 -18.45 42.50 52.92
C LYS A 1 -19.09 41.18 52.48
N ALA A 2 -20.18 40.71 53.09
CA ALA A 2 -20.81 39.43 52.72
C ALA A 2 -21.20 39.29 51.23
N TYR A 3 -21.73 40.34 50.60
CA TYR A 3 -21.99 40.36 49.15
C TYR A 3 -20.72 40.14 48.32
N CYS A 4 -19.68 40.93 48.60
CA CYS A 4 -18.38 40.82 47.94
C CYS A 4 -17.74 39.44 48.11
N ASP A 5 -17.78 38.87 49.31
CA ASP A 5 -17.20 37.54 49.59
C ASP A 5 -17.95 36.44 48.82
N LYS A 6 -19.29 36.52 48.77
CA LYS A 6 -20.13 35.58 48.02
C LYS A 6 -19.87 35.66 46.52
N GLU A 7 -19.95 36.86 45.94
CA GLU A 7 -19.81 37.07 44.49
C GLU A 7 -18.40 36.70 43.99
N LEU A 8 -17.35 37.03 44.76
CA LEU A 8 -15.98 36.62 44.44
C LEU A 8 -15.80 35.10 44.51
N ALA A 9 -16.44 34.43 45.47
CA ALA A 9 -16.41 32.97 45.58
C ALA A 9 -17.12 32.30 44.39
N GLU A 10 -18.35 32.71 44.07
CA GLU A 10 -19.11 32.17 42.94
C GLU A 10 -18.39 32.39 41.60
N THR A 11 -17.84 33.60 41.40
CA THR A 11 -17.07 33.93 40.19
C THR A 11 -15.81 33.09 40.08
N ARG A 12 -15.13 32.81 41.20
CA ARG A 12 -13.95 31.93 41.22
C ARG A 12 -14.31 30.50 40.83
N THR A 13 -15.43 29.98 41.34
CA THR A 13 -15.93 28.64 40.97
C THR A 13 -16.25 28.58 39.48
N LYS A 14 -17.07 29.51 38.97
CA LYS A 14 -17.43 29.58 37.54
C LYS A 14 -16.20 29.69 36.64
N LYS A 15 -15.20 30.49 37.02
CA LYS A 15 -13.93 30.57 36.31
C LYS A 15 -13.25 29.20 36.23
N GLY A 16 -13.12 28.51 37.37
CA GLY A 16 -12.49 27.19 37.43
C GLY A 16 -13.20 26.15 36.57
N GLU A 17 -14.54 26.10 36.65
CA GLU A 17 -15.36 25.20 35.84
C GLU A 17 -15.19 25.46 34.35
N LYS A 18 -15.27 26.72 33.92
CA LYS A 18 -15.12 27.09 32.49
C LYS A 18 -13.72 26.84 31.97
N THR A 19 -12.67 27.13 32.76
CA THR A 19 -11.30 26.79 32.39
C THR A 19 -11.14 25.28 32.23
N ALA A 20 -11.66 24.48 33.15
CA ALA A 20 -11.59 23.01 33.04
C ALA A 20 -12.38 22.47 31.84
N GLU A 21 -13.55 23.03 31.52
CA GLU A 21 -14.32 22.69 30.32
C GLU A 21 -13.52 22.98 29.04
N ILE A 22 -12.88 24.15 28.95
CA ILE A 22 -12.05 24.54 27.80
C ILE A 22 -10.83 23.64 27.65
N GLU A 23 -10.15 23.32 28.75
CA GLU A 23 -9.01 22.40 28.74
C GLU A 23 -9.42 21.01 28.25
N LYS A 24 -10.58 20.52 28.70
CA LYS A 24 -11.13 19.23 28.26
C LYS A 24 -11.49 19.24 26.77
N LEU A 25 -12.13 20.29 26.29
CA LEU A 25 -12.45 20.44 24.86
C LEU A 25 -11.19 20.52 24.02
N SER A 26 -10.20 21.31 24.44
CA SER A 26 -8.91 21.45 23.75
C SER A 26 -8.20 20.11 23.64
N THR A 27 -8.11 19.36 24.74
CA THR A 27 -7.52 18.01 24.74
C THR A 27 -8.23 17.07 23.76
N LYS A 28 -9.57 17.12 23.68
CA LYS A 28 -10.34 16.29 22.76
C LYS A 28 -10.14 16.71 21.31
N ILE A 29 -10.05 18.01 21.03
CA ILE A 29 -9.72 18.57 19.71
C ILE A 29 -8.36 18.03 19.26
N ASP A 30 -7.34 18.10 20.12
CA ASP A 30 -5.99 17.64 19.80
C ASP A 30 -5.97 16.13 19.48
N GLN A 31 -6.67 15.32 20.28
CA GLN A 31 -6.78 13.88 20.07
C GLN A 31 -7.44 13.53 18.72
N LEU A 32 -8.58 14.14 18.39
CA LEU A 32 -9.28 13.84 17.15
C LEU A 32 -8.54 14.39 15.92
N SER A 33 -7.88 15.55 16.06
CA SER A 33 -7.06 16.14 14.99
C SER A 33 -5.85 15.27 14.66
N ALA A 34 -5.19 14.72 15.70
CA ALA A 34 -4.11 13.76 15.53
C ALA A 34 -4.59 12.48 14.84
N GLY A 35 -5.76 11.96 15.24
CA GLY A 35 -6.39 10.81 14.59
C GLY A 35 -6.70 11.05 13.11
N SER A 36 -7.27 12.21 12.78
CA SER A 36 -7.55 12.58 11.38
C SER A 36 -6.27 12.66 10.55
N THR A 37 -5.22 13.28 11.10
CA THR A 37 -3.91 13.39 10.43
C THR A 37 -3.30 12.01 10.16
N SER A 38 -3.32 11.12 11.16
CA SER A 38 -2.83 9.74 11.00
C SER A 38 -3.58 8.99 9.90
N LEU A 39 -4.90 9.08 9.88
CA LEU A 39 -5.71 8.44 8.84
C LEU A 39 -5.43 9.02 7.44
N ALA A 40 -5.20 10.33 7.34
CA ALA A 40 -4.83 10.96 6.08
C ALA A 40 -3.46 10.48 5.56
N GLU A 41 -2.47 10.33 6.44
CA GLU A 41 -1.17 9.76 6.11
C GLU A 41 -1.28 8.29 5.65
N GLU A 42 -2.06 7.48 6.37
CA GLU A 42 -2.32 6.09 5.99
C GLU A 42 -3.01 5.97 4.63
N VAL A 43 -3.98 6.85 4.34
CA VAL A 43 -4.64 6.91 3.03
C VAL A 43 -3.63 7.25 1.93
N ALA A 44 -2.74 8.22 2.17
CA ALA A 44 -1.74 8.62 1.19
C ALA A 44 -0.76 7.48 0.87
N GLU A 45 -0.31 6.74 1.88
CA GLU A 45 0.56 5.58 1.66
C GLU A 45 -0.19 4.45 0.92
N LEU A 46 -1.44 4.14 1.29
CA LEU A 46 -2.24 3.14 0.58
C LEU A 46 -2.46 3.50 -0.90
N GLN A 47 -2.69 4.78 -1.21
CA GLN A 47 -2.80 5.25 -2.60
C GLN A 47 -1.50 5.08 -3.38
N LYS A 48 -0.36 5.35 -2.72
CA LYS A 48 0.96 5.12 -3.31
C LYS A 48 1.21 3.64 -3.57
N GLU A 49 0.89 2.77 -2.62
CA GLU A 49 0.98 1.31 -2.78
C GLU A 49 0.09 0.80 -3.92
N LEU A 50 -1.15 1.29 -4.03
CA LEU A 50 -2.04 0.96 -5.15
C LEU A 50 -1.43 1.37 -6.50
N SER A 51 -0.81 2.54 -6.57
CA SER A 51 -0.13 3.00 -7.80
C SER A 51 1.07 2.13 -8.17
N GLN A 52 1.83 1.66 -7.17
CA GLN A 52 2.97 0.76 -7.38
C GLN A 52 2.50 -0.62 -7.81
N LEU A 53 1.42 -1.13 -7.20
CA LEU A 53 0.81 -2.40 -7.54
C LEU A 53 0.29 -2.41 -8.98
N ALA A 54 -0.37 -1.33 -9.41
CA ALA A 54 -0.84 -1.17 -10.79
C ALA A 54 0.32 -1.17 -11.80
N LYS A 55 1.43 -0.49 -11.49
CA LYS A 55 2.64 -0.51 -12.34
C LYS A 55 3.25 -1.91 -12.43
N SER A 56 3.39 -2.59 -11.30
CA SER A 56 3.91 -3.96 -11.24
C SER A 56 3.03 -4.93 -12.04
N GLN A 57 1.69 -4.82 -11.93
CA GLN A 57 0.78 -5.62 -12.74
C GLN A 57 0.94 -5.38 -14.24
N ALA A 58 1.12 -4.13 -14.67
CA ALA A 58 1.34 -3.80 -16.08
C ALA A 58 2.67 -4.39 -16.61
N GLU A 59 3.74 -4.32 -15.81
CA GLU A 59 5.03 -4.92 -16.16
C GLU A 59 4.94 -6.45 -16.25
N MET A 60 4.29 -7.11 -15.28
CA MET A 60 4.06 -8.56 -15.34
C MET A 60 3.27 -8.96 -16.57
N ALA A 61 2.20 -8.23 -16.90
CA ALA A 61 1.39 -8.52 -18.08
C ALA A 61 2.20 -8.37 -19.38
N LYS A 62 3.06 -7.36 -19.45
CA LYS A 62 3.97 -7.15 -20.57
C LYS A 62 4.96 -8.32 -20.71
N ILE A 63 5.63 -8.70 -19.62
CA ILE A 63 6.58 -9.82 -19.62
C ILE A 63 5.87 -11.11 -20.06
N ARG A 64 4.68 -11.40 -19.52
CA ARG A 64 3.89 -12.56 -19.94
C ARG A 64 3.66 -12.55 -21.46
N GLN A 65 3.20 -11.42 -22.00
CA GLN A 65 2.94 -11.29 -23.43
C GLN A 65 4.20 -11.57 -24.27
N GLU A 66 5.35 -11.05 -23.85
CA GLU A 66 6.65 -11.28 -24.51
C GLU A 66 7.09 -12.74 -24.41
N GLU A 67 7.03 -13.36 -23.23
CA GLU A 67 7.39 -14.77 -23.00
C GLU A 67 6.56 -15.71 -23.86
N HIS A 68 5.25 -15.48 -23.90
CA HIS A 68 4.36 -16.34 -24.68
C HIS A 68 4.50 -16.17 -26.18
N ALA A 69 4.70 -14.93 -26.65
CA ALA A 69 4.96 -14.69 -28.06
C ALA A 69 6.23 -15.42 -28.50
N LEU A 70 7.26 -15.47 -27.63
CA LEU A 70 8.46 -16.25 -27.88
C LEU A 70 8.18 -17.76 -27.86
N TYR A 71 7.40 -18.25 -26.90
CA TYR A 71 6.97 -19.65 -26.84
C TYR A 71 6.20 -20.08 -28.11
N GLU A 72 5.26 -19.27 -28.59
CA GLU A 72 4.48 -19.54 -29.80
C GLU A 72 5.36 -19.61 -31.05
N GLN A 73 6.50 -18.91 -31.08
CA GLN A 73 7.49 -19.00 -32.15
C GLN A 73 8.40 -20.22 -32.00
N GLN A 74 8.93 -20.47 -30.79
CA GLN A 74 9.93 -21.50 -30.56
C GLN A 74 9.36 -22.92 -30.59
N LYS A 75 8.13 -23.11 -30.12
CA LYS A 75 7.49 -24.42 -30.07
C LYS A 75 7.40 -25.09 -31.45
N PRO A 76 6.81 -24.48 -32.49
CA PRO A 76 6.71 -25.11 -33.80
C PRO A 76 8.10 -25.38 -34.41
N ASP A 77 9.06 -24.48 -34.24
CA ASP A 77 10.44 -24.69 -34.71
C ASP A 77 11.09 -25.94 -34.08
N MET A 78 10.88 -26.14 -32.77
CA MET A 78 11.36 -27.32 -32.07
C MET A 78 10.64 -28.59 -32.55
N GLU A 79 9.32 -28.54 -32.72
CA GLU A 79 8.53 -29.68 -33.23
C GLU A 79 8.93 -30.07 -34.65
N ASP A 80 9.14 -29.09 -35.52
CA ASP A 80 9.55 -29.32 -36.91
C ASP A 80 11.01 -29.77 -37.00
N GLY A 81 11.89 -29.26 -36.14
CA GLY A 81 13.24 -29.76 -35.95
C GLY A 81 13.26 -31.25 -35.59
N ILE A 82 12.45 -31.67 -34.60
CA ILE A 82 12.30 -33.08 -34.22
C ILE A 82 11.81 -33.93 -35.40
N LYS A 83 10.77 -33.47 -36.12
CA LYS A 83 10.23 -34.19 -37.29
C LYS A 83 11.28 -34.35 -38.38
N GLY A 84 12.03 -33.28 -38.68
CA GLY A 84 13.10 -33.28 -39.68
C GLY A 84 14.22 -34.26 -39.34
N VAL A 85 14.72 -34.21 -38.10
CA VAL A 85 15.78 -35.12 -37.63
C VAL A 85 15.30 -36.58 -37.64
N LYS A 86 14.05 -36.85 -37.22
CA LYS A 86 13.46 -38.21 -37.30
C LYS A 86 13.39 -38.73 -38.74
N LEU A 87 12.99 -37.89 -39.69
CA LEU A 87 12.93 -38.27 -41.10
C LEU A 87 14.33 -38.54 -41.68
N ALA A 88 15.32 -37.72 -41.33
CA ALA A 88 16.71 -37.91 -41.73
C ALA A 88 17.27 -39.23 -41.15
N LEU A 89 17.06 -39.48 -39.86
CA LEU A 89 17.44 -40.73 -39.20
C LEU A 89 16.81 -41.95 -39.86
N LYS A 90 15.51 -41.90 -40.19
CA LYS A 90 14.82 -42.98 -40.91
C LYS A 90 15.49 -43.25 -42.26
N THR A 91 15.69 -42.20 -43.05
CA THR A 91 16.26 -42.30 -44.41
C THR A 91 17.69 -42.86 -44.37
N LEU A 92 18.54 -42.38 -43.46
CA LEU A 92 19.91 -42.87 -43.30
C LEU A 92 19.94 -44.34 -42.87
N ARG A 93 19.08 -44.74 -41.91
CA ARG A 93 18.98 -46.15 -41.49
C ARG A 93 18.55 -47.05 -42.65
N GLU A 94 17.56 -46.65 -43.44
CA GLU A 94 17.11 -47.41 -44.61
C GLU A 94 18.19 -47.52 -45.70
N TYR A 95 18.96 -46.45 -45.93
CA TYR A 95 20.08 -46.44 -46.88
C TYR A 95 21.19 -47.42 -46.48
N TYR A 96 21.67 -47.31 -45.23
CA TYR A 96 22.75 -48.16 -44.73
C TYR A 96 22.32 -49.62 -44.48
N ALA A 97 21.01 -49.88 -44.29
CA ALA A 97 20.47 -51.24 -44.16
C ALA A 97 20.32 -51.97 -45.52
N LYS A 98 20.15 -51.25 -46.64
CA LYS A 98 20.04 -51.83 -47.99
C LYS A 98 21.39 -52.13 -48.65
N SER A 99 22.47 -51.56 -48.13
CA SER A 99 23.83 -51.88 -48.56
C SER A 99 24.34 -53.11 -47.80
N ASP A 100 24.16 -54.31 -48.37
CA ASP A 100 24.85 -55.54 -47.94
C ASP A 100 26.37 -55.34 -48.05
N GLY A 101 27.00 -54.84 -46.98
CA GLY A 101 28.43 -54.98 -46.65
C GLY A 101 29.53 -54.52 -47.61
N ALA A 102 29.29 -54.20 -48.90
CA ALA A 102 30.36 -54.39 -49.89
C ALA A 102 30.80 -53.19 -50.75
N ALA A 103 30.17 -52.00 -50.69
CA ALA A 103 30.63 -50.86 -51.52
C ALA A 103 31.11 -49.63 -50.74
N HIS A 104 30.68 -49.45 -49.48
CA HIS A 104 31.08 -48.30 -48.65
C HIS A 104 31.48 -48.66 -47.20
N SER A 105 31.43 -49.94 -46.84
CA SER A 105 31.55 -50.38 -45.44
C SER A 105 32.98 -50.71 -44.98
N ALA A 106 33.99 -50.62 -45.86
CA ALA A 106 35.33 -51.10 -45.54
C ALA A 106 36.35 -50.00 -45.15
N GLU A 107 36.03 -48.70 -45.25
CA GLU A 107 37.06 -47.66 -44.98
C GLU A 107 36.65 -46.49 -44.07
N SER A 108 35.41 -46.37 -43.59
CA SER A 108 35.15 -45.42 -42.49
C SER A 108 33.91 -45.77 -41.67
N GLY A 109 34.04 -45.82 -40.35
CA GLY A 109 32.91 -45.88 -39.41
C GLY A 109 32.01 -44.62 -39.40
N GLY A 110 31.98 -43.85 -40.50
CA GLY A 110 31.31 -42.55 -40.60
C GLY A 110 29.78 -42.61 -40.56
N GLY A 111 29.16 -43.64 -41.15
CA GLY A 111 27.68 -43.78 -41.17
C GLY A 111 27.07 -43.99 -39.79
N ALA A 112 27.70 -44.83 -38.96
CA ALA A 112 27.30 -45.03 -37.56
C ALA A 112 27.52 -43.74 -36.73
N GLY A 113 28.60 -43.01 -37.00
CA GLY A 113 28.88 -41.72 -36.36
C GLY A 113 27.83 -40.64 -36.68
N ILE A 114 27.42 -40.51 -37.94
CA ILE A 114 26.41 -39.51 -38.37
C ILE A 114 25.03 -39.84 -37.78
N ILE A 115 24.63 -41.12 -37.79
CA ILE A 115 23.37 -41.55 -37.15
C ILE A 115 23.42 -41.27 -35.64
N GLY A 116 24.54 -41.58 -34.98
CA GLY A 116 24.73 -41.29 -33.56
C GLY A 116 24.64 -39.80 -33.24
N LEU A 117 25.26 -38.94 -34.05
CA LEU A 117 25.17 -37.50 -33.89
C LEU A 117 23.73 -36.99 -34.06
N LEU A 118 23.02 -37.46 -35.08
CA LEU A 118 21.62 -37.08 -35.30
C LEU A 118 20.68 -37.58 -34.20
N GLN A 119 20.98 -38.73 -33.57
CA GLN A 119 20.25 -39.20 -32.38
C GLN A 119 20.47 -38.31 -31.16
N VAL A 120 21.69 -37.81 -30.95
CA VAL A 120 21.98 -36.82 -29.90
C VAL A 120 21.20 -35.54 -30.18
N VAL A 121 21.23 -35.05 -31.42
CA VAL A 121 20.47 -33.86 -31.84
C VAL A 121 18.97 -34.06 -31.63
N GLU A 122 18.38 -35.20 -32.00
CA GLU A 122 16.96 -35.52 -31.74
C GLU A 122 16.63 -35.46 -30.24
N SER A 123 17.51 -36.03 -29.41
CA SER A 123 17.37 -36.04 -27.95
C SER A 123 17.42 -34.62 -27.38
N ASP A 124 18.34 -33.79 -27.86
CA ASP A 124 18.49 -32.41 -27.42
C ASP A 124 17.29 -31.54 -27.83
N PHE A 125 16.78 -31.68 -29.05
CA PHE A 125 15.54 -31.01 -29.47
C PHE A 125 14.33 -31.47 -28.63
N SER A 126 14.24 -32.77 -28.33
CA SER A 126 13.13 -33.31 -27.53
C SER A 126 13.19 -32.81 -26.08
N LYS A 127 14.39 -32.72 -25.49
CA LYS A 127 14.60 -32.11 -24.17
C LYS A 127 14.27 -30.62 -24.17
N GLY A 128 14.77 -29.89 -25.17
CA GLY A 128 14.49 -28.46 -25.31
C GLY A 128 12.99 -28.16 -25.45
N LEU A 129 12.25 -28.96 -26.21
CA LEU A 129 10.79 -28.84 -26.30
C LEU A 129 10.11 -29.11 -24.95
N ALA A 130 10.55 -30.13 -24.21
CA ALA A 130 10.00 -30.43 -22.89
C ALA A 130 10.29 -29.30 -21.87
N GLU A 131 11.51 -28.75 -21.89
CA GLU A 131 11.90 -27.61 -21.06
C GLU A 131 11.11 -26.35 -21.41
N LEU A 132 10.93 -26.06 -22.71
CA LEU A 132 10.12 -24.94 -23.20
C LEU A 132 8.67 -25.04 -22.73
N LEU A 133 8.04 -26.22 -22.85
CA LEU A 133 6.67 -26.46 -22.38
C LEU A 133 6.55 -26.31 -20.87
N ALA A 134 7.50 -26.87 -20.12
CA ALA A 134 7.51 -26.76 -18.66
C ALA A 134 7.70 -25.31 -18.20
N SER A 135 8.55 -24.54 -18.90
CA SER A 135 8.77 -23.13 -18.62
C SER A 135 7.52 -22.30 -18.89
N GLU A 136 6.83 -22.52 -20.02
CA GLU A 136 5.58 -21.81 -20.34
C GLU A 136 4.47 -22.10 -19.31
N GLU A 137 4.28 -23.37 -18.94
CA GLU A 137 3.29 -23.75 -17.92
C GLU A 137 3.60 -23.12 -16.56
N ALA A 138 4.87 -23.10 -16.16
CA ALA A 138 5.32 -22.48 -14.91
C ALA A 138 5.14 -20.95 -14.92
N SER A 139 5.49 -20.28 -16.02
CA SER A 139 5.29 -18.84 -16.21
C SER A 139 3.80 -18.48 -16.16
N GLN A 140 2.95 -19.22 -16.88
CA GLN A 140 1.51 -19.00 -16.88
C GLN A 140 0.90 -19.18 -15.48
N SER A 141 1.24 -20.26 -14.80
CA SER A 141 0.73 -20.56 -13.46
C SER A 141 1.15 -19.48 -12.44
N THR A 142 2.41 -19.06 -12.48
CA THR A 142 2.93 -17.97 -11.64
C THR A 142 2.19 -16.67 -11.91
N PHE A 143 2.01 -16.30 -13.18
CA PHE A 143 1.31 -15.09 -13.58
C PHE A 143 -0.15 -15.08 -13.11
N GLU A 144 -0.88 -16.17 -13.30
CA GLU A 144 -2.28 -16.29 -12.87
C GLU A 144 -2.41 -16.18 -11.35
N LYS A 145 -1.50 -16.83 -10.60
CA LYS A 145 -1.47 -16.76 -9.14
C LYS A 145 -1.20 -15.34 -8.67
N GLN A 146 -0.15 -14.70 -9.17
CA GLN A 146 0.22 -13.33 -8.79
C GLN A 146 -0.85 -12.32 -9.21
N SER A 147 -1.49 -12.51 -10.36
CA SER A 147 -2.58 -11.65 -10.82
C SER A 147 -3.77 -11.69 -9.85
N LYS A 148 -4.17 -12.89 -9.40
CA LYS A 148 -5.24 -13.06 -8.41
C LYS A 148 -4.87 -12.48 -7.05
N GLU A 149 -3.65 -12.74 -6.56
CA GLU A 149 -3.16 -12.16 -5.30
C GLU A 149 -3.17 -10.63 -5.34
N ASN A 150 -2.72 -10.05 -6.46
CA ASN A 150 -2.71 -8.61 -6.64
C ASN A 150 -4.13 -8.03 -6.77
N GLU A 151 -5.07 -8.72 -7.44
CA GLU A 151 -6.47 -8.29 -7.53
C GLU A 151 -7.11 -8.23 -6.13
N ILE A 152 -6.91 -9.25 -5.30
CA ILE A 152 -7.40 -9.29 -3.92
C ILE A 152 -6.75 -8.16 -3.10
N SER A 153 -5.44 -7.96 -3.25
CA SER A 153 -4.71 -6.91 -2.55
C SER A 153 -5.22 -5.51 -2.95
N THR A 154 -5.42 -5.26 -4.24
CA THR A 154 -6.00 -4.02 -4.76
C THR A 154 -7.37 -3.78 -4.16
N ALA A 155 -8.29 -4.75 -4.23
CA ALA A 155 -9.64 -4.59 -3.72
C ALA A 155 -9.67 -4.28 -2.22
N SER A 156 -8.84 -4.98 -1.43
CA SER A 156 -8.71 -4.72 0.02
C SER A 156 -8.20 -3.30 0.29
N LYS A 157 -7.13 -2.87 -0.39
CA LYS A 157 -6.54 -1.55 -0.18
C LYS A 157 -7.45 -0.42 -0.64
N GLU A 158 -8.19 -0.59 -1.74
CA GLU A 158 -9.21 0.37 -2.18
C GLU A 158 -10.33 0.53 -1.16
N GLN A 159 -10.76 -0.58 -0.56
CA GLN A 159 -11.76 -0.56 0.50
C GLN A 159 -11.24 0.16 1.75
N ASP A 160 -9.99 -0.09 2.15
CA ASP A 160 -9.34 0.61 3.26
C ASP A 160 -9.21 2.12 3.00
N VAL A 161 -8.76 2.52 1.80
CA VAL A 161 -8.72 3.93 1.39
C VAL A 161 -10.09 4.57 1.55
N LYS A 162 -11.15 3.90 1.08
CA LYS A 162 -12.51 4.41 1.15
C LYS A 162 -13.01 4.59 2.59
N TYR A 163 -12.77 3.62 3.48
CA TYR A 163 -13.22 3.72 4.86
C TYR A 163 -12.41 4.73 5.66
N LYS A 164 -11.08 4.67 5.59
CA LYS A 164 -10.20 5.60 6.31
C LYS A 164 -10.40 7.04 5.87
N SER A 165 -10.61 7.28 4.57
CA SER A 165 -10.94 8.62 4.07
C SER A 165 -12.25 9.14 4.64
N LYS A 166 -13.28 8.29 4.74
CA LYS A 166 -14.56 8.68 5.35
C LYS A 166 -14.42 8.97 6.84
N GLU A 167 -13.62 8.17 7.54
CA GLU A 167 -13.36 8.36 8.97
C GLU A 167 -12.57 9.64 9.24
N ALA A 168 -11.52 9.93 8.46
CA ALA A 168 -10.78 11.20 8.54
C ALA A 168 -11.73 12.41 8.38
N VAL A 169 -12.58 12.39 7.34
CA VAL A 169 -13.58 13.45 7.12
C VAL A 169 -14.59 13.56 8.27
N ALA A 170 -14.95 12.44 8.92
CA ALA A 170 -15.83 12.46 10.08
C ALA A 170 -15.14 13.07 11.31
N LEU A 171 -13.87 12.73 11.54
CA LEU A 171 -13.04 13.32 12.60
C LEU A 171 -12.85 14.82 12.38
N ASP A 172 -12.57 15.27 11.16
CA ASP A 172 -12.43 16.69 10.83
C ASP A 172 -13.70 17.49 11.15
N LYS A 173 -14.88 16.91 10.84
CA LYS A 173 -16.16 17.53 11.20
C LYS A 173 -16.35 17.61 12.70
N ALA A 174 -16.05 16.55 13.43
CA ALA A 174 -16.13 16.55 14.89
C ALA A 174 -15.15 17.55 15.53
N VAL A 175 -13.95 17.69 14.97
CA VAL A 175 -12.98 18.72 15.37
C VAL A 175 -13.56 20.12 15.16
N ALA A 176 -14.14 20.40 13.99
CA ALA A 176 -14.74 21.70 13.70
C ALA A 176 -15.88 22.06 14.66
N GLU A 177 -16.75 21.10 14.99
CA GLU A 177 -17.82 21.28 15.97
C GLU A 177 -17.27 21.58 17.36
N LEU A 178 -16.28 20.80 17.82
CA LEU A 178 -15.66 21.02 19.14
C LEU A 178 -14.89 22.34 19.23
N ILE A 179 -14.28 22.81 18.13
CA ILE A 179 -13.67 24.13 18.06
C ILE A 179 -14.73 25.22 18.31
N SER A 180 -15.89 25.13 17.65
CA SER A 180 -16.99 26.08 17.84
C SER A 180 -17.53 26.07 19.28
N ASP A 181 -17.66 24.89 19.88
CA ASP A 181 -18.05 24.75 21.29
C ASP A 181 -17.01 25.38 22.22
N ARG A 182 -15.71 25.11 21.99
CA ARG A 182 -14.61 25.68 22.77
C ARG A 182 -14.61 27.20 22.69
N GLU A 183 -14.80 27.77 21.51
CA GLU A 183 -14.89 29.23 21.31
C GLU A 183 -16.07 29.83 22.07
N SER A 184 -17.23 29.17 22.05
CA SER A 184 -18.39 29.59 22.83
C SER A 184 -18.11 29.57 24.34
N LYS A 185 -17.44 28.53 24.84
CA LYS A 185 -17.01 28.45 26.25
C LYS A 185 -15.93 29.45 26.62
N GLN A 186 -15.02 29.76 25.69
CA GLN A 186 -14.03 30.82 25.87
C GLN A 186 -14.71 32.18 26.03
N ALA A 187 -15.71 32.49 25.21
CA ALA A 187 -16.47 33.73 25.33
C ALA A 187 -17.22 33.82 26.69
N GLU A 188 -17.79 32.72 27.18
CA GLU A 188 -18.38 32.64 28.53
C GLU A 188 -17.33 32.91 29.63
N LEU A 189 -16.14 32.29 29.52
CA LEU A 189 -15.04 32.50 30.47
C LEU A 189 -14.57 33.97 30.46
N ASP A 190 -14.43 34.57 29.30
CA ASP A 190 -14.00 35.96 29.16
C ASP A 190 -15.00 36.92 29.82
N ALA A 191 -16.30 36.69 29.63
CA ALA A 191 -17.35 37.43 30.33
C ALA A 191 -17.28 37.28 31.86
N VAL A 192 -17.00 36.07 32.37
CA VAL A 192 -16.79 35.82 33.81
C VAL A 192 -15.55 36.56 34.32
N LEU A 193 -14.47 36.59 33.55
CA LEU A 193 -13.25 37.32 33.89
C LEU A 193 -13.50 38.83 33.96
N ASP A 194 -14.27 39.39 33.04
CA ASP A 194 -14.62 40.80 33.03
C ASP A 194 -15.55 41.16 34.21
N TYR A 195 -16.54 40.33 34.50
CA TYR A 195 -17.36 40.49 35.71
C TYR A 195 -16.51 40.45 36.99
N SER A 196 -15.54 39.53 37.06
CA SER A 196 -14.61 39.42 38.20
C SER A 196 -13.79 40.70 38.40
N LYS A 197 -13.32 41.33 37.31
CA LYS A 197 -12.59 42.62 37.37
C LYS A 197 -13.49 43.71 37.96
N GLY A 198 -14.74 43.79 37.52
CA GLY A 198 -15.73 44.74 38.03
C GLY A 198 -15.99 44.58 39.53
N ILE A 199 -16.24 43.35 40.00
CA ILE A 199 -16.43 43.09 41.43
C ILE A 199 -15.19 43.44 42.23
N ARG A 200 -14.00 43.07 41.76
CA ARG A 200 -12.75 43.40 42.46
C ARG A 200 -12.56 44.91 42.60
N ALA A 201 -12.85 45.68 41.56
CA ALA A 201 -12.78 47.14 41.62
C ALA A 201 -13.78 47.73 42.65
N ALA A 202 -14.97 47.15 42.77
CA ALA A 202 -15.99 47.60 43.71
C ALA A 202 -15.78 47.12 45.16
N CYS A 203 -15.09 45.98 45.35
CA CYS A 203 -15.04 45.27 46.63
C CYS A 203 -13.66 45.23 47.29
N VAL A 204 -12.57 45.43 46.55
CA VAL A 204 -11.21 45.47 47.09
C VAL A 204 -10.82 46.92 47.35
N HIS A 205 -11.00 47.38 48.59
CA HIS A 205 -10.45 48.67 49.01
C HIS A 205 -8.92 48.57 49.09
N THR A 206 -8.21 49.44 48.38
CA THR A 206 -6.78 49.67 48.60
C THR A 206 -6.60 50.07 50.07
N PRO A 207 -5.80 49.36 50.88
CA PRO A 207 -5.55 49.78 52.24
C PRO A 207 -4.90 51.17 52.21
N MET A 208 -5.53 52.15 52.88
CA MET A 208 -4.98 53.50 53.06
C MET A 208 -3.52 53.40 53.52
N SER A 209 -2.66 54.26 52.97
CA SER A 209 -1.25 54.28 53.32
C SER A 209 -1.10 54.57 54.83
N TYR A 210 0.04 54.17 55.41
CA TYR A 210 0.30 54.42 56.84
C TYR A 210 0.18 55.92 57.19
N GLU A 211 0.55 56.80 56.25
CA GLU A 211 0.48 58.26 56.39
C GLU A 211 -0.96 58.77 56.54
N GLU A 212 -1.92 58.22 55.80
CA GLU A 212 -3.33 58.62 55.91
C GLU A 212 -4.01 58.09 57.19
N ARG A 213 -3.42 57.09 57.86
CA ARG A 213 -3.91 56.57 59.14
C ARG A 213 -3.41 57.36 60.35
N GLN A 214 -2.27 58.03 60.25
CA GLN A 214 -1.72 58.85 61.35
C GLN A 214 -2.33 60.25 61.44
N GLY A 215 -3.07 60.70 60.41
CA GLY A 215 -3.69 62.03 60.37
C GLY A 215 -5.13 62.12 60.92
N ARG A 216 -5.65 61.08 61.58
CA ARG A 216 -6.98 61.03 62.21
C ARG A 216 -6.85 60.85 63.71
#